data_AF-A0A349MBD3-F1
#
_entry.id   AF-A0A349MBD3-F1
#
_cell.length_a   1.000
_cell.length_b   1.000
_cell.length_c   1.000
_cell.angle_alpha   90.00
_cell.angle_beta   90.00
_cell.angle_gamma   90.00
#
_symmetry.space_group_name_H-M   'P 1'
#
loop_
_entity.id
_entity.type
_entity.pdbx_description
1 polymer ?
#
loop_
_entity_poly.entity_id
_entity_poly.type
_entity_poly.pdbx_seq_one_letter_code
_entity_poly.pdbx_strand_id
1 'polypeptide(L)'
;VSGTVKEIVRGAKRRILAVTVESDGANTARDFGPWNGGDRESLVAHLAAGGVFGAMRQRPFDVLANPADTPRAIYVSGFDSAPLAVDTALAVDGKIEHLQRGIDALGQLAGSGGVHVGLRQGDNTLASLQGCTLTSFDGPHPSGNVSVQIHHTAPINKGEVLWTIGLQDVINLGSFLQTGRYSADRVVALGGSEMVNPRHVRTIAGSQLCDIGVAAKEGARIISGSVLTGITAGKDGFLGAFSTQVVALPEGHEPKFLLTDGWLSPGLDKFSVSRAYPTWLMPKNKQYTLDTNQNGEDRAFVVSGQYEAVFPFDIYPVHLIKSIMVNDIDAMEKLGIYEVAPEDFALCEFVCTSKIPVQSIVREGLDALKLELG
;
A
#
# COMPACT_ATOMS: atom_id res chain seq x y z
N VAL A 1 12.42 -2.95 -17.66
CA VAL A 1 12.45 -3.72 -18.93
C VAL A 1 13.52 -3.18 -19.84
N SER A 2 14.11 -4.02 -20.70
CA SER A 2 14.92 -3.55 -21.84
C SER A 2 14.00 -3.01 -22.93
N GLY A 3 14.43 -1.96 -23.60
CA GLY A 3 13.64 -1.35 -24.66
C GLY A 3 13.93 0.13 -24.86
N THR A 4 12.98 0.83 -25.47
CA THR A 4 13.12 2.24 -25.85
C THR A 4 12.19 3.11 -25.02
N VAL A 5 12.69 4.24 -24.51
CA VAL A 5 11.85 5.24 -23.86
C VAL A 5 10.92 5.84 -24.92
N LYS A 6 9.64 5.50 -24.82
CA LYS A 6 8.59 5.93 -25.75
C LYS A 6 8.10 7.33 -25.41
N GLU A 7 7.92 7.60 -24.12
CA GLU A 7 7.34 8.86 -23.65
C GLU A 7 7.81 9.23 -22.24
N ILE A 8 7.93 10.54 -22.00
CA ILE A 8 8.11 11.11 -20.65
C ILE A 8 6.92 12.04 -20.40
N VAL A 9 5.95 11.56 -19.63
CA VAL A 9 4.74 12.32 -19.31
C VAL A 9 5.07 13.34 -18.22
N ARG A 10 4.79 14.61 -18.48
CA ARG A 10 5.05 15.72 -17.55
C ARG A 10 3.76 16.43 -17.15
N GLY A 11 3.61 16.66 -15.86
CA GLY A 11 2.51 17.43 -15.27
C GLY A 11 2.87 18.90 -15.05
N ALA A 12 2.06 19.55 -14.22
CA ALA A 12 2.27 20.93 -13.80
C ALA A 12 3.70 21.13 -13.22
N LYS A 13 4.30 22.29 -13.51
CA LYS A 13 5.68 22.62 -13.13
C LYS A 13 6.74 21.59 -13.59
N ARG A 14 6.49 20.91 -14.73
CA ARG A 14 7.37 19.89 -15.32
C ARG A 14 7.64 18.68 -14.42
N ARG A 15 6.79 18.41 -13.43
CA ARG A 15 6.86 17.19 -12.63
C ARG A 15 6.75 15.97 -13.53
N ILE A 16 7.67 15.01 -13.42
CA ILE A 16 7.57 13.74 -14.14
C ILE A 16 6.44 12.94 -13.52
N LEU A 17 5.45 12.56 -14.33
CA LEU A 17 4.32 11.73 -13.92
C LEU A 17 4.57 10.26 -14.27
N ALA A 18 5.12 10.00 -15.45
CA ALA A 18 5.45 8.66 -15.91
C ALA A 18 6.60 8.70 -16.93
N VAL A 19 7.33 7.59 -17.00
CA VAL A 19 8.27 7.30 -18.09
C VAL A 19 7.84 5.96 -18.68
N THR A 20 7.34 5.98 -19.91
CA THR A 20 6.85 4.78 -20.58
C THR A 20 7.97 4.18 -21.42
N VAL A 21 8.25 2.91 -21.20
CA VAL A 21 9.28 2.16 -21.94
C VAL A 21 8.58 1.09 -22.77
N GLU A 22 8.79 1.12 -24.08
CA GLU A 22 8.34 0.08 -25.00
C GLU A 22 9.34 -1.07 -24.96
N SER A 23 8.88 -2.24 -24.50
CA SER A 23 9.72 -3.44 -24.34
C SER A 23 10.18 -3.98 -25.69
N ASP A 24 11.45 -4.36 -25.79
CA ASP A 24 12.00 -5.09 -26.95
C ASP A 24 11.72 -6.61 -26.89
N GLY A 25 11.09 -7.09 -25.82
CA GLY A 25 10.80 -8.52 -25.59
C GLY A 25 12.01 -9.37 -25.21
N ALA A 26 13.23 -8.83 -25.28
CA ALA A 26 14.46 -9.55 -24.96
C ALA A 26 14.70 -9.69 -23.45
N ASN A 27 14.09 -8.80 -22.65
CA ASN A 27 14.28 -8.73 -21.19
C ASN A 27 15.76 -8.72 -20.79
N THR A 28 16.60 -8.01 -21.55
CA THR A 28 18.02 -7.89 -21.27
C THR A 28 18.22 -7.07 -20.01
N ALA A 29 18.76 -7.70 -18.96
CA ALA A 29 19.10 -7.01 -17.72
C ALA A 29 20.59 -6.66 -17.69
N ARG A 30 20.91 -5.48 -17.13
CA ARG A 30 22.28 -5.16 -16.77
C ARG A 30 22.76 -6.14 -15.70
N ASP A 31 23.93 -6.71 -15.92
CA ASP A 31 24.57 -7.62 -14.98
C ASP A 31 25.46 -6.83 -14.01
N PHE A 32 25.13 -6.88 -12.73
CA PHE A 32 25.89 -6.27 -11.64
C PHE A 32 26.79 -7.27 -10.91
N GLY A 33 26.77 -8.55 -11.33
CA GLY A 33 27.40 -9.66 -10.63
C GLY A 33 26.68 -10.06 -9.34
N PRO A 34 26.74 -11.33 -8.94
CA PRO A 34 26.17 -11.77 -7.66
C PRO A 34 26.87 -11.09 -6.48
N TRP A 35 26.11 -10.82 -5.42
CA TRP A 35 26.66 -10.32 -4.17
C TRP A 35 27.37 -11.43 -3.41
N ASN A 36 28.67 -11.25 -3.18
CA ASN A 36 29.56 -12.25 -2.55
C ASN A 36 29.90 -11.92 -1.09
N GLY A 37 29.15 -11.01 -0.46
CA GLY A 37 29.43 -10.52 0.89
C GLY A 37 30.36 -9.31 0.92
N GLY A 38 30.44 -8.67 2.08
CA GLY A 38 31.14 -7.41 2.29
C GLY A 38 30.61 -6.69 3.53
N ASP A 39 31.04 -5.45 3.72
CA ASP A 39 30.48 -4.55 4.73
C ASP A 39 29.16 -3.92 4.25
N ARG A 40 28.52 -3.20 5.17
CA ARG A 40 27.26 -2.50 4.93
C ARG A 40 27.39 -1.51 3.77
N GLU A 41 28.49 -0.76 3.74
CA GLU A 41 28.76 0.28 2.76
C GLU A 41 28.82 -0.32 1.33
N SER A 42 29.51 -1.46 1.19
CA SER A 42 29.59 -2.19 -0.07
C SER A 42 28.24 -2.76 -0.49
N LEU A 43 27.43 -3.24 0.45
CA LEU A 43 26.05 -3.68 0.18
C LEU A 43 25.19 -2.51 -0.31
N VAL A 44 25.21 -1.38 0.39
CA VAL A 44 24.46 -0.16 0.01
C VAL A 44 24.85 0.29 -1.40
N ALA A 45 26.14 0.32 -1.73
CA ALA A 45 26.63 0.67 -3.05
C ALA A 45 26.11 -0.29 -4.13
N HIS A 46 26.13 -1.60 -3.86
CA HIS A 46 25.64 -2.62 -4.78
C HIS A 46 24.12 -2.51 -5.03
N LEU A 47 23.33 -2.31 -3.97
CA LEU A 47 21.88 -2.12 -4.05
C LEU A 47 21.50 -0.82 -4.76
N ALA A 48 22.24 0.27 -4.50
CA ALA A 48 22.02 1.55 -5.17
C ALA A 48 22.32 1.48 -6.67
N ALA A 49 23.41 0.81 -7.06
CA ALA A 49 23.74 0.58 -8.46
C ALA A 49 22.64 -0.23 -9.19
N GLY A 50 22.04 -1.20 -8.50
CA GLY A 50 20.92 -2.01 -9.00
C GLY A 50 19.55 -1.34 -8.95
N GLY A 51 19.43 -0.12 -8.38
CA GLY A 51 18.15 0.59 -8.27
C GLY A 51 17.18 0.03 -7.21
N VAL A 52 17.66 -0.84 -6.31
CA VAL A 52 16.80 -1.58 -5.36
C VAL A 52 16.11 -0.66 -4.35
N PHE A 53 16.75 0.45 -3.96
CA PHE A 53 16.19 1.42 -3.01
C PHE A 53 14.87 2.04 -3.48
N GLY A 54 14.53 1.98 -4.78
CA GLY A 54 13.23 2.39 -5.28
C GLY A 54 12.05 1.57 -4.73
N ALA A 55 12.30 0.40 -4.13
CA ALA A 55 11.29 -0.44 -3.51
C ALA A 55 11.18 -0.25 -1.98
N MET A 56 12.07 0.53 -1.37
CA MET A 56 12.10 0.77 0.08
C MET A 56 11.50 2.14 0.40
N ARG A 57 10.64 2.18 1.41
CA ARG A 57 10.10 3.42 1.99
C ARG A 57 10.66 3.62 3.39
N GLN A 58 10.60 4.84 3.89
CA GLN A 58 10.96 5.18 5.25
C GLN A 58 9.78 5.78 6.00
N ARG A 59 9.72 5.50 7.30
CA ARG A 59 8.88 6.18 8.28
C ARG A 59 9.76 7.16 9.06
N PRO A 60 9.23 8.31 9.53
CA PRO A 60 7.82 8.69 9.62
C PRO A 60 7.18 9.22 8.32
N PHE A 61 7.97 9.74 7.37
CA PHE A 61 7.40 10.56 6.27
C PHE A 61 6.78 9.80 5.09
N ASP A 62 6.79 8.46 5.10
CA ASP A 62 6.34 7.62 3.98
C ASP A 62 6.87 8.08 2.61
N VAL A 63 8.20 8.20 2.52
CA VAL A 63 8.93 8.54 1.29
C VAL A 63 9.96 7.46 0.97
N LEU A 64 10.61 7.52 -0.18
CA LEU A 64 11.69 6.57 -0.49
C LEU A 64 12.80 6.62 0.58
N ALA A 65 13.32 5.45 0.94
CA ALA A 65 14.41 5.33 1.89
C ALA A 65 15.68 6.03 1.37
N ASN A 66 16.31 6.84 2.21
CA ASN A 66 17.61 7.44 1.91
C ASN A 66 18.74 6.43 2.19
N PRO A 67 19.54 6.00 1.17
CA PRO A 67 20.61 5.03 1.37
C PRO A 67 21.71 5.46 2.34
N ALA A 68 21.84 6.77 2.60
CA ALA A 68 22.81 7.30 3.56
C ALA A 68 22.38 7.12 5.03
N ASP A 69 21.09 6.87 5.27
CA ASP A 69 20.57 6.70 6.62
C ASP A 69 20.80 5.28 7.13
N THR A 70 20.88 5.13 8.45
CA THR A 70 20.84 3.82 9.10
C THR A 70 19.53 3.71 9.86
N PRO A 71 18.55 2.91 9.37
CA PRO A 71 17.27 2.77 10.05
C PRO A 71 17.46 2.03 11.37
N ARG A 72 16.71 2.42 12.40
CA ARG A 72 16.69 1.67 13.68
C ARG A 72 16.30 0.22 13.43
N ALA A 73 15.28 -0.02 12.61
CA ALA A 73 14.82 -1.34 12.20
C ALA A 73 14.20 -1.31 10.80
N ILE A 74 14.07 -2.48 10.19
CA ILE A 74 13.40 -2.66 8.89
C ILE A 74 12.18 -3.57 9.07
N TYR A 75 11.05 -3.15 8.54
CA TYR A 75 9.78 -3.86 8.64
C TYR A 75 9.31 -4.40 7.29
N VAL A 76 8.89 -5.66 7.30
CA VAL A 76 8.28 -6.37 6.17
C VAL A 76 6.92 -6.86 6.62
N SER A 77 5.84 -6.37 6.00
CA SER A 77 4.55 -7.02 6.21
C SER A 77 4.49 -8.29 5.35
N GLY A 78 4.42 -9.44 6.02
CA GLY A 78 4.39 -10.76 5.38
C GLY A 78 3.01 -11.17 4.87
N PHE A 79 1.99 -10.34 5.05
CA PHE A 79 0.64 -10.57 4.53
C PHE A 79 -0.06 -9.24 4.26
N ASP A 80 -1.10 -9.28 3.44
CA ASP A 80 -1.98 -8.13 3.22
C ASP A 80 -3.39 -8.49 3.70
N SER A 81 -4.01 -7.58 4.44
CA SER A 81 -5.38 -7.73 4.95
C SER A 81 -6.39 -6.92 4.16
N ALA A 82 -5.97 -6.17 3.15
CA ALA A 82 -6.86 -5.45 2.26
C ALA A 82 -7.80 -6.42 1.52
N PRO A 83 -9.02 -5.98 1.16
CA PRO A 83 -9.92 -6.78 0.36
C PRO A 83 -9.29 -7.17 -0.98
N LEU A 84 -9.44 -8.43 -1.38
CA LEU A 84 -8.96 -8.97 -2.65
C LEU A 84 -7.43 -8.98 -2.79
N ALA A 85 -6.69 -8.91 -1.69
CA ALA A 85 -5.25 -9.02 -1.70
C ALA A 85 -4.77 -10.42 -2.12
N VAL A 86 -3.51 -10.48 -2.58
CA VAL A 86 -2.83 -11.73 -2.95
C VAL A 86 -2.60 -12.58 -1.71
N ASP A 87 -2.82 -13.88 -1.85
CA ASP A 87 -2.48 -14.86 -0.81
C ASP A 87 -0.95 -14.98 -0.63
N THR A 88 -0.49 -15.01 0.63
CA THR A 88 0.94 -15.08 0.97
C THR A 88 1.63 -16.29 0.36
N ALA A 89 1.00 -17.47 0.40
CA ALA A 89 1.59 -18.70 -0.14
C ALA A 89 1.81 -18.60 -1.65
N LEU A 90 0.88 -17.97 -2.38
CA LEU A 90 1.03 -17.71 -3.81
C LEU A 90 2.13 -16.68 -4.11
N ALA A 91 2.25 -15.64 -3.27
CA ALA A 91 3.25 -14.58 -3.46
C ALA A 91 4.70 -15.10 -3.33
N VAL A 92 4.91 -16.12 -2.51
CA VAL A 92 6.25 -16.67 -2.22
C VAL A 92 6.54 -18.03 -2.85
N ASP A 93 5.58 -18.57 -3.61
CA ASP A 93 5.67 -19.89 -4.22
C ASP A 93 6.96 -20.08 -5.06
N GLY A 94 7.77 -21.05 -4.65
CA GLY A 94 9.08 -21.36 -5.26
C GLY A 94 10.17 -20.32 -5.03
N LYS A 95 9.95 -19.30 -4.18
CA LYS A 95 10.86 -18.16 -3.98
C LYS A 95 11.32 -17.96 -2.53
N ILE A 96 11.10 -18.93 -1.64
CA ILE A 96 11.50 -18.84 -0.21
C ILE A 96 13.01 -18.62 -0.03
N GLU A 97 13.86 -19.25 -0.85
CA GLU A 97 15.31 -19.05 -0.76
C GLU A 97 15.73 -17.60 -1.11
N HIS A 98 15.08 -17.01 -2.11
CA HIS A 98 15.28 -15.60 -2.43
C HIS A 98 14.75 -14.70 -1.31
N LEU A 99 13.58 -15.02 -0.73
CA LEU A 99 13.07 -14.28 0.42
C LEU A 99 14.06 -14.29 1.59
N GLN A 100 14.57 -15.46 1.98
CA GLN A 100 15.56 -15.58 3.06
C GLN A 100 16.82 -14.76 2.78
N ARG A 101 17.38 -14.87 1.58
CA ARG A 101 18.55 -14.06 1.17
C ARG A 101 18.27 -12.56 1.23
N GLY A 102 17.05 -12.14 0.88
CA GLY A 102 16.62 -10.75 1.02
C GLY A 102 16.58 -10.33 2.49
N ILE A 103 16.00 -11.15 3.38
CA ILE A 103 15.97 -10.89 4.83
C ILE A 103 17.39 -10.78 5.42
N ASP A 104 18.31 -11.66 5.03
CA ASP A 104 19.70 -11.62 5.50
C ASP A 104 20.38 -10.29 5.11
N ALA A 105 20.14 -9.80 3.90
CA ALA A 105 20.65 -8.53 3.44
C ALA A 105 20.00 -7.34 4.17
N LEU A 106 18.70 -7.39 4.43
CA LEU A 106 18.03 -6.41 5.28
C LEU A 106 18.63 -6.41 6.69
N GLY A 107 19.06 -7.56 7.22
CA GLY A 107 19.77 -7.67 8.50
C GLY A 107 21.08 -6.87 8.54
N GLN A 108 21.81 -6.80 7.43
CA GLN A 108 23.02 -5.97 7.32
C GLN A 108 22.70 -4.47 7.18
N LEU A 109 21.52 -4.14 6.63
CA LEU A 109 21.02 -2.77 6.48
C LEU A 109 20.30 -2.24 7.73
N ALA A 110 19.79 -3.11 8.58
CA ALA A 110 19.13 -2.71 9.81
C ALA A 110 20.15 -2.23 10.86
N GLY A 111 19.74 -1.28 11.68
CA GLY A 111 20.45 -0.91 12.91
C GLY A 111 20.15 -1.88 14.05
N SER A 112 20.18 -1.37 15.27
CA SER A 112 20.06 -2.17 16.50
C SER A 112 18.73 -2.91 16.68
N GLY A 113 17.67 -2.46 16.00
CA GLY A 113 16.35 -3.12 16.05
C GLY A 113 16.21 -4.29 15.09
N GLY A 114 17.13 -4.50 14.15
CA GLY A 114 17.08 -5.64 13.22
C GLY A 114 15.90 -5.62 12.25
N VAL A 115 15.53 -6.80 11.76
CA VAL A 115 14.44 -7.00 10.78
C VAL A 115 13.21 -7.60 11.47
N HIS A 116 12.04 -7.05 11.18
CA HIS A 116 10.75 -7.52 11.66
C HIS A 116 9.88 -7.99 10.50
N VAL A 117 9.26 -9.17 10.64
CA VAL A 117 8.31 -9.69 9.66
C VAL A 117 6.97 -9.99 10.34
N GLY A 118 5.92 -9.33 9.87
CA GLY A 118 4.55 -9.55 10.34
C GLY A 118 3.89 -10.75 9.66
N LEU A 119 3.32 -11.66 10.44
CA LEU A 119 2.64 -12.86 9.99
C LEU A 119 1.16 -12.79 10.32
N ARG A 120 0.31 -13.37 9.46
CA ARG A 120 -1.11 -13.57 9.79
C ARG A 120 -1.21 -14.73 10.78
N GLN A 121 -1.99 -14.57 11.85
CA GLN A 121 -2.20 -15.65 12.81
C GLN A 121 -2.77 -16.90 12.12
N GLY A 122 -2.14 -18.05 12.36
CA GLY A 122 -2.49 -19.33 11.75
C GLY A 122 -1.85 -19.59 10.38
N ASP A 123 -1.21 -18.60 9.76
CA ASP A 123 -0.43 -18.78 8.52
C ASP A 123 1.04 -19.11 8.86
N ASN A 124 1.47 -20.31 8.48
CA ASN A 124 2.84 -20.79 8.73
C ASN A 124 3.76 -20.67 7.49
N THR A 125 3.30 -20.05 6.41
CA THR A 125 4.03 -19.95 5.13
C THR A 125 5.43 -19.37 5.30
N LEU A 126 5.59 -18.40 6.22
CA LEU A 126 6.86 -17.71 6.46
C LEU A 126 7.51 -18.10 7.80
N ALA A 127 7.01 -19.14 8.47
CA ALA A 127 7.47 -19.51 9.81
C ALA A 127 8.93 -20.01 9.87
N SER A 128 9.49 -20.40 8.72
CA SER A 128 10.87 -20.88 8.62
C SER A 128 11.92 -19.78 8.40
N LEU A 129 11.51 -18.51 8.29
CA LEU A 129 12.44 -17.40 8.08
C LEU A 129 13.36 -17.22 9.30
N GLN A 130 14.62 -16.93 9.03
CA GLN A 130 15.68 -16.72 10.03
C GLN A 130 16.27 -15.32 9.90
N GLY A 131 17.02 -14.88 10.92
CA GLY A 131 17.65 -13.55 10.91
C GLY A 131 16.69 -12.38 11.09
N CYS A 132 15.44 -12.66 11.47
CA CYS A 132 14.40 -11.66 11.71
C CYS A 132 13.52 -12.03 12.91
N THR A 133 12.85 -11.03 13.47
CA THR A 133 11.79 -11.20 14.47
C THR A 133 10.47 -11.47 13.75
N LEU A 134 9.88 -12.62 13.98
CA LEU A 134 8.55 -12.97 13.48
C LEU A 134 7.48 -12.57 14.50
N THR A 135 6.49 -11.79 14.09
CA THR A 135 5.38 -11.37 14.96
C THR A 135 4.05 -11.73 14.31
N SER A 136 3.20 -12.46 15.04
CA SER A 136 1.88 -12.86 14.56
C SER A 136 0.83 -11.80 14.90
N PHE A 137 0.01 -11.44 13.92
CA PHE A 137 -1.09 -10.49 14.05
C PHE A 137 -2.43 -11.18 13.72
N ASP A 138 -3.44 -10.87 14.53
CA ASP A 138 -4.81 -11.34 14.34
C ASP A 138 -5.77 -10.16 14.19
N GLY A 139 -6.89 -10.41 13.51
CA GLY A 139 -7.95 -9.44 13.32
C GLY A 139 -8.14 -8.94 11.89
N PRO A 140 -9.18 -8.12 11.69
CA PRO A 140 -9.57 -7.62 10.37
C PRO A 140 -8.54 -6.62 9.81
N HIS A 141 -8.79 -6.14 8.59
CA HIS A 141 -8.08 -4.98 8.08
C HIS A 141 -8.18 -3.81 9.08
N PRO A 142 -7.07 -3.10 9.41
CA PRO A 142 -5.77 -3.08 8.72
C PRO A 142 -4.64 -3.90 9.35
N SER A 143 -4.89 -5.12 9.87
CA SER A 143 -3.85 -5.97 10.50
C SER A 143 -2.58 -6.25 9.67
N GLY A 144 -2.67 -6.24 8.34
CA GLY A 144 -1.54 -6.41 7.41
C GLY A 144 -0.84 -5.09 7.03
N ASN A 145 -1.29 -3.95 7.53
CA ASN A 145 -0.64 -2.66 7.29
C ASN A 145 0.61 -2.55 8.17
N VAL A 146 1.73 -2.18 7.55
CA VAL A 146 3.04 -2.11 8.22
C VAL A 146 3.08 -1.09 9.36
N SER A 147 2.39 0.06 9.25
CA SER A 147 2.41 1.05 10.33
C SER A 147 1.67 0.53 11.58
N VAL A 148 0.60 -0.26 11.41
CA VAL A 148 -0.09 -0.96 12.50
C VAL A 148 0.84 -1.95 13.20
N GLN A 149 1.61 -2.69 12.41
CA GLN A 149 2.57 -3.64 12.96
C GLN A 149 3.66 -2.91 13.75
N ILE A 150 4.22 -1.82 13.20
CA ILE A 150 5.20 -0.96 13.87
C ILE A 150 4.64 -0.40 15.19
N HIS A 151 3.42 0.14 15.18
CA HIS A 151 2.76 0.71 16.36
C HIS A 151 2.64 -0.30 17.51
N HIS A 152 2.36 -1.57 17.21
CA HIS A 152 2.20 -2.60 18.23
C HIS A 152 3.51 -3.27 18.68
N THR A 153 4.60 -3.14 17.92
CA THR A 153 5.89 -3.79 18.27
C THR A 153 6.94 -2.83 18.77
N ALA A 154 7.18 -1.73 18.03
CA ALA A 154 8.15 -0.71 18.42
C ALA A 154 7.82 0.62 17.72
N PRO A 155 6.91 1.43 18.32
CA PRO A 155 6.53 2.78 17.87
C PRO A 155 7.72 3.69 17.50
N ILE A 156 7.43 4.68 16.67
CA ILE A 156 8.43 5.62 16.15
C ILE A 156 8.43 6.88 16.99
N ASN A 157 9.61 7.26 17.49
CA ASN A 157 9.81 8.55 18.15
C ASN A 157 10.43 9.58 17.20
N LYS A 158 10.33 10.86 17.60
CA LYS A 158 10.99 11.96 16.89
C LYS A 158 12.49 11.69 16.72
N GLY A 159 12.98 11.82 15.49
CA GLY A 159 14.39 11.57 15.14
C GLY A 159 14.73 10.11 14.84
N GLU A 160 13.80 9.17 15.03
CA GLU A 160 13.98 7.79 14.58
C GLU A 160 13.60 7.63 13.10
N VAL A 161 14.33 6.76 12.41
CA VAL A 161 14.00 6.34 11.05
C VAL A 161 13.81 4.83 11.03
N LEU A 162 12.71 4.38 10.44
CA LEU A 162 12.48 2.98 10.12
C LEU A 162 12.37 2.85 8.60
N TRP A 163 12.78 1.71 8.06
CA TRP A 163 12.49 1.38 6.67
C TRP A 163 11.40 0.33 6.58
N THR A 164 10.63 0.38 5.50
CA THR A 164 9.61 -0.60 5.15
C THR A 164 9.83 -1.07 3.72
N ILE A 165 9.57 -2.35 3.46
CA ILE A 165 9.67 -2.96 2.15
C ILE A 165 8.62 -4.06 2.00
N GLY A 166 8.01 -4.17 0.82
CA GLY A 166 6.98 -5.17 0.55
C GLY A 166 7.56 -6.58 0.42
N LEU A 167 6.81 -7.61 0.80
CA LEU A 167 7.25 -9.02 0.78
C LEU A 167 7.85 -9.45 -0.57
N GLN A 168 7.16 -9.15 -1.68
CA GLN A 168 7.64 -9.51 -3.01
C GLN A 168 8.86 -8.69 -3.45
N ASP A 169 9.04 -7.49 -2.90
CA ASP A 169 10.22 -6.67 -3.15
C ASP A 169 11.44 -7.21 -2.40
N VAL A 170 11.26 -7.83 -1.23
CA VAL A 170 12.33 -8.58 -0.53
C VAL A 170 12.76 -9.81 -1.33
N ILE A 171 11.80 -10.50 -1.96
CA ILE A 171 12.10 -11.61 -2.88
C ILE A 171 12.94 -11.10 -4.07
N ASN A 172 12.54 -9.98 -4.67
CA ASN A 172 13.27 -9.36 -5.78
C ASN A 172 14.69 -8.94 -5.37
N LEU A 173 14.86 -8.39 -4.16
CA LEU A 173 16.15 -8.09 -3.55
C LEU A 173 17.02 -9.36 -3.44
N GLY A 174 16.48 -10.46 -2.89
CA GLY A 174 17.26 -11.69 -2.77
C GLY A 174 17.64 -12.30 -4.11
N SER A 175 16.73 -12.28 -5.09
CA SER A 175 17.03 -12.70 -6.47
C SER A 175 18.13 -11.84 -7.10
N PHE A 176 18.07 -10.51 -6.90
CA PHE A 176 19.11 -9.59 -7.36
C PHE A 176 20.47 -9.94 -6.75
N LEU A 177 20.54 -10.16 -5.44
CA LEU A 177 21.78 -10.53 -4.76
C LEU A 177 22.35 -11.89 -5.22
N GLN A 178 21.48 -12.82 -5.60
CA GLN A 178 21.90 -14.13 -6.09
C GLN A 178 22.39 -14.10 -7.53
N THR A 179 21.79 -13.27 -8.39
CA THR A 179 22.00 -13.32 -9.84
C THR A 179 22.76 -12.13 -10.40
N GLY A 180 22.87 -11.03 -9.65
CA GLY A 180 23.35 -9.75 -10.13
C GLY A 180 22.38 -9.03 -11.07
N ARG A 181 21.14 -9.51 -11.23
CA ARG A 181 20.16 -8.97 -12.20
C ARG A 181 18.88 -8.58 -11.49
N TYR A 182 18.53 -7.30 -11.60
CA TYR A 182 17.31 -6.80 -10.98
C TYR A 182 16.09 -7.27 -11.78
N SER A 183 15.07 -7.78 -11.06
CA SER A 183 13.74 -7.97 -11.60
C SER A 183 12.72 -7.28 -10.71
N ALA A 184 11.65 -6.80 -11.33
CA ALA A 184 10.50 -6.22 -10.65
C ALA A 184 9.32 -7.20 -10.63
N ASP A 185 9.60 -8.51 -10.51
CA ASP A 185 8.59 -9.57 -10.53
C ASP A 185 7.50 -9.31 -9.48
N ARG A 186 6.25 -9.56 -9.87
CA ARG A 186 5.05 -9.43 -9.05
C ARG A 186 4.06 -10.56 -9.35
N VAL A 187 3.50 -11.14 -8.31
CA VAL A 187 2.21 -11.83 -8.32
C VAL A 187 1.15 -10.80 -7.97
N VAL A 188 0.14 -10.65 -8.82
CA VAL A 188 -0.89 -9.63 -8.71
C VAL A 188 -2.27 -10.27 -8.70
N ALA A 189 -3.12 -9.89 -7.74
CA ALA A 189 -4.52 -10.30 -7.72
C ALA A 189 -5.36 -9.40 -8.63
N LEU A 190 -6.07 -9.99 -9.58
CA LEU A 190 -7.06 -9.32 -10.41
C LEU A 190 -8.44 -9.66 -9.85
N GLY A 191 -9.20 -8.66 -9.39
CA GLY A 191 -10.49 -8.89 -8.75
C GLY A 191 -11.47 -7.72 -8.85
N GLY A 192 -12.59 -7.83 -8.13
CA GLY A 192 -13.68 -6.85 -8.13
C GLY A 192 -14.90 -7.33 -8.92
N SER A 193 -16.07 -6.77 -8.63
CA SER A 193 -17.36 -7.24 -9.19
C SER A 193 -17.45 -7.03 -10.71
N GLU A 194 -16.68 -6.08 -11.24
CA GLU A 194 -16.66 -5.76 -12.66
C GLU A 194 -15.48 -6.39 -13.41
N MET A 195 -14.64 -7.17 -12.72
CA MET A 195 -13.55 -7.92 -13.35
C MET A 195 -14.12 -9.14 -14.08
N VAL A 196 -13.85 -9.25 -15.38
CA VAL A 196 -14.41 -10.32 -16.23
C VAL A 196 -13.83 -11.68 -15.87
N ASN A 197 -12.52 -11.75 -15.60
CA ASN A 197 -11.82 -12.99 -15.30
C ASN A 197 -10.91 -12.82 -14.06
N PRO A 198 -11.48 -12.80 -12.84
CA PRO A 198 -10.71 -12.67 -11.60
C PRO A 198 -9.73 -13.84 -11.44
N ARG A 199 -8.45 -13.51 -11.19
CA ARG A 199 -7.36 -14.51 -11.06
C ARG A 199 -6.10 -13.86 -10.51
N HIS A 200 -5.13 -14.67 -10.15
CA HIS A 200 -3.76 -14.21 -9.92
C HIS A 200 -2.97 -14.26 -11.22
N VAL A 201 -2.10 -13.28 -11.44
CA VAL A 201 -1.18 -13.23 -12.58
C VAL A 201 0.24 -12.97 -12.12
N ARG A 202 1.21 -13.59 -12.79
CA ARG A 202 2.64 -13.25 -12.65
C ARG A 202 2.99 -12.22 -13.70
N THR A 203 3.60 -11.11 -13.29
CA THR A 203 3.97 -9.98 -14.14
C THR A 203 5.13 -9.22 -13.49
N ILE A 204 5.41 -7.99 -13.96
CA ILE A 204 6.35 -7.06 -13.34
C ILE A 204 5.65 -5.75 -12.94
N ALA A 205 6.17 -5.08 -11.92
CA ALA A 205 5.72 -3.73 -11.57
C ALA A 205 5.88 -2.77 -12.75
N GLY A 206 4.92 -1.85 -12.95
CA GLY A 206 4.90 -0.94 -14.09
C GLY A 206 4.36 -1.53 -15.40
N SER A 207 3.91 -2.79 -15.42
CA SER A 207 3.28 -3.37 -16.61
C SER A 207 1.97 -2.67 -16.97
N GLN A 208 1.69 -2.54 -18.26
CA GLN A 208 0.40 -2.04 -18.73
C GLN A 208 -0.70 -3.05 -18.35
N LEU A 209 -1.84 -2.55 -17.86
CA LEU A 209 -2.89 -3.40 -17.30
C LEU A 209 -3.51 -4.33 -18.35
N CYS A 210 -3.68 -3.85 -19.58
CA CYS A 210 -4.17 -4.68 -20.69
C CYS A 210 -3.25 -5.86 -21.01
N ASP A 211 -1.93 -5.66 -20.97
CA ASP A 211 -0.93 -6.68 -21.33
C ASP A 211 -0.88 -7.82 -20.31
N ILE A 212 -1.24 -7.54 -19.07
CA ILE A 212 -1.35 -8.56 -18.01
C ILE A 212 -2.75 -9.19 -17.95
N GLY A 213 -3.60 -8.87 -18.92
CA GLY A 213 -4.93 -9.45 -19.11
C GLY A 213 -5.98 -8.92 -18.15
N VAL A 214 -5.86 -7.68 -17.67
CA VAL A 214 -6.95 -6.96 -17.01
C VAL A 214 -8.05 -6.70 -18.03
N ALA A 215 -9.21 -7.29 -17.77
CA ALA A 215 -10.41 -7.09 -18.56
C ALA A 215 -11.56 -6.78 -17.59
N ALA A 216 -12.15 -5.60 -17.74
CA ALA A 216 -13.28 -5.14 -16.95
C ALA A 216 -14.50 -4.91 -17.84
N LYS A 217 -15.69 -5.04 -17.26
CA LYS A 217 -16.95 -4.68 -17.93
C LYS A 217 -16.94 -3.21 -18.35
N GLU A 218 -17.78 -2.88 -19.33
CA GLU A 218 -17.91 -1.51 -19.81
C GLU A 218 -18.37 -0.57 -18.70
N GLY A 219 -17.79 0.63 -18.64
CA GLY A 219 -18.08 1.63 -17.60
C GLY A 219 -17.51 1.33 -16.21
N ALA A 220 -16.71 0.26 -16.03
CA ALA A 220 -16.08 -0.04 -14.75
C ALA A 220 -14.87 0.87 -14.44
N ARG A 221 -14.69 1.21 -13.17
CA ARG A 221 -13.47 1.85 -12.67
C ARG A 221 -12.38 0.80 -12.46
N ILE A 222 -11.23 1.01 -13.09
CA ILE A 222 -10.04 0.16 -12.88
C ILE A 222 -9.07 0.87 -11.95
N ILE A 223 -8.71 0.20 -10.86
CA ILE A 223 -7.86 0.71 -9.78
C ILE A 223 -6.60 -0.15 -9.70
N SER A 224 -5.43 0.46 -9.76
CA SER A 224 -4.15 -0.18 -9.43
C SER A 224 -3.88 -0.04 -7.93
N GLY A 225 -3.84 -1.15 -7.22
CA GLY A 225 -3.83 -1.20 -5.76
C GLY A 225 -5.19 -1.62 -5.19
N SER A 226 -5.32 -1.54 -3.86
CA SER A 226 -6.55 -1.93 -3.18
C SER A 226 -7.69 -0.95 -3.43
N VAL A 227 -8.91 -1.36 -3.08
CA VAL A 227 -10.08 -0.45 -3.10
C VAL A 227 -9.97 0.70 -2.10
N LEU A 228 -9.08 0.58 -1.11
CA LEU A 228 -8.93 1.53 -0.01
C LEU A 228 -7.81 2.56 -0.27
N THR A 229 -6.74 2.13 -0.93
CA THR A 229 -5.48 2.90 -1.08
C THR A 229 -4.97 2.97 -2.52
N GLY A 230 -5.67 2.35 -3.47
CA GLY A 230 -5.26 2.29 -4.86
C GLY A 230 -5.50 3.57 -5.65
N ILE A 231 -4.89 3.65 -6.83
CA ILE A 231 -4.98 4.78 -7.75
C ILE A 231 -5.80 4.36 -8.96
N THR A 232 -6.73 5.20 -9.40
CA THR A 232 -7.46 5.00 -10.66
C THR A 232 -6.48 4.96 -11.82
N ALA A 233 -6.41 3.83 -12.51
CA ALA A 233 -5.47 3.60 -13.61
C ALA A 233 -6.14 3.71 -14.99
N GLY A 234 -7.44 3.45 -15.09
CA GLY A 234 -8.13 3.34 -16.38
C GLY A 234 -7.73 2.09 -17.17
N LYS A 235 -8.25 1.95 -18.40
CA LYS A 235 -8.01 0.76 -19.25
C LYS A 235 -6.57 0.68 -19.77
N ASP A 236 -6.01 1.81 -20.16
CA ASP A 236 -4.65 1.92 -20.70
C ASP A 236 -3.60 2.20 -19.61
N GLY A 237 -4.01 2.14 -18.34
CA GLY A 237 -3.15 2.41 -17.20
C GLY A 237 -2.09 1.36 -16.96
N PHE A 238 -1.27 1.61 -15.94
CA PHE A 238 -0.15 0.75 -15.56
C PHE A 238 -0.31 0.28 -14.11
N LEU A 239 0.28 -0.87 -13.83
CA LEU A 239 0.42 -1.38 -12.46
C LEU A 239 1.41 -0.49 -11.68
N GLY A 240 0.95 0.05 -10.56
CA GLY A 240 1.75 0.89 -9.67
C GLY A 240 2.96 0.15 -9.09
N ALA A 241 4.02 0.90 -8.75
CA ALA A 241 5.29 0.34 -8.27
C ALA A 241 5.12 -0.55 -7.03
N PHE A 242 4.26 -0.15 -6.09
CA PHE A 242 3.98 -0.85 -4.84
C PHE A 242 2.68 -1.66 -4.88
N SER A 243 1.97 -1.67 -6.02
CA SER A 243 0.67 -2.34 -6.13
C SER A 243 0.83 -3.85 -6.32
N THR A 244 0.10 -4.63 -5.54
CA THR A 244 0.02 -6.10 -5.60
C THR A 244 -1.36 -6.61 -6.01
N GLN A 245 -2.29 -5.71 -6.34
CA GLN A 245 -3.62 -6.08 -6.81
C GLN A 245 -4.15 -5.02 -7.79
N VAL A 246 -5.13 -5.40 -8.60
CA VAL A 246 -5.88 -4.55 -9.50
C VAL A 246 -7.36 -4.87 -9.32
N VAL A 247 -8.17 -3.84 -9.07
CA VAL A 247 -9.59 -4.01 -8.79
C VAL A 247 -10.43 -3.29 -9.83
N ALA A 248 -11.48 -3.97 -10.32
CA ALA A 248 -12.51 -3.38 -11.17
C ALA A 248 -13.84 -3.26 -10.41
N LEU A 249 -14.33 -2.03 -10.24
CA LEU A 249 -15.56 -1.71 -9.51
C LEU A 249 -16.59 -1.00 -10.42
N PRO A 250 -17.88 -1.03 -10.06
CA PRO A 250 -18.88 -0.20 -10.71
C PRO A 250 -18.59 1.28 -10.44
N GLU A 251 -18.67 2.10 -11.49
CA GLU A 251 -18.43 3.53 -11.37
C GLU A 251 -19.58 4.24 -10.60
N GLY A 252 -20.82 3.76 -10.77
CA GLY A 252 -22.00 4.25 -10.04
C GLY A 252 -22.66 5.48 -10.65
N HIS A 253 -22.59 5.65 -11.98
CA HIS A 253 -23.19 6.77 -12.71
C HIS A 253 -24.71 6.69 -12.92
N GLU A 254 -25.37 5.61 -12.48
CA GLU A 254 -26.80 5.42 -12.71
C GLU A 254 -27.65 6.41 -11.88
N PRO A 255 -28.61 7.13 -12.49
CA PRO A 255 -29.53 8.00 -11.76
C PRO A 255 -30.38 7.19 -10.78
N LYS A 256 -30.28 7.51 -9.49
CA LYS A 256 -31.05 6.83 -8.43
C LYS A 256 -32.39 7.52 -8.23
N PHE A 257 -33.51 6.83 -8.51
CA PHE A 257 -34.85 7.38 -8.27
C PHE A 257 -35.11 7.51 -6.77
N LEU A 258 -35.63 8.67 -6.34
CA LEU A 258 -35.66 9.12 -4.94
C LEU A 258 -36.22 8.08 -3.95
N LEU A 259 -37.31 7.41 -4.32
CA LEU A 259 -38.10 6.51 -3.46
C LEU A 259 -37.64 5.04 -3.50
N THR A 260 -36.98 4.59 -4.57
CA THR A 260 -36.57 3.19 -4.75
C THR A 260 -35.11 3.00 -4.40
N ASP A 261 -34.23 3.80 -5.00
CA ASP A 261 -32.77 3.63 -4.94
C ASP A 261 -32.06 4.88 -4.39
N GLY A 262 -32.82 5.96 -4.19
CA GLY A 262 -32.38 7.22 -3.64
C GLY A 262 -32.31 7.23 -2.11
N TRP A 263 -32.29 8.43 -1.52
CA TRP A 263 -32.10 8.64 -0.08
C TRP A 263 -33.37 8.42 0.77
N LEU A 264 -34.56 8.38 0.14
CA LEU A 264 -35.82 8.02 0.81
C LEU A 264 -36.10 6.52 0.76
N SER A 265 -35.30 5.76 0.01
CA SER A 265 -35.38 4.30 -0.03
C SER A 265 -35.17 3.71 1.36
N PRO A 266 -35.87 2.60 1.72
CA PRO A 266 -35.51 1.79 2.87
C PRO A 266 -34.07 1.25 2.80
N GLY A 267 -33.43 1.28 1.63
CA GLY A 267 -32.00 0.99 1.45
C GLY A 267 -31.59 -0.39 1.96
N LEU A 268 -32.45 -1.39 1.83
CA LEU A 268 -32.18 -2.76 2.31
C LEU A 268 -30.95 -3.37 1.65
N ASP A 269 -30.58 -2.93 0.45
CA ASP A 269 -29.40 -3.35 -0.30
C ASP A 269 -28.23 -2.37 -0.23
N LYS A 270 -28.31 -1.35 0.64
CA LYS A 270 -27.24 -0.35 0.83
C LYS A 270 -26.38 -0.68 2.04
N PHE A 271 -25.08 -0.83 1.81
CA PHE A 271 -24.13 -0.91 2.91
C PHE A 271 -24.14 0.39 3.71
N SER A 272 -24.22 0.27 5.05
CA SER A 272 -24.27 1.42 5.94
C SER A 272 -23.55 1.10 7.24
N VAL A 273 -22.52 1.89 7.55
CA VAL A 273 -21.75 1.77 8.80
C VAL A 273 -22.53 2.40 9.96
N SER A 274 -23.09 3.59 9.74
CA SER A 274 -24.09 4.17 10.63
C SER A 274 -25.40 3.38 10.44
N ARG A 275 -26.15 3.11 11.51
CA ARG A 275 -27.46 2.41 11.43
C ARG A 275 -28.57 3.23 10.76
N ALA A 276 -28.21 4.10 9.80
CA ALA A 276 -29.10 4.95 9.04
C ALA A 276 -30.03 4.15 8.12
N TYR A 277 -29.54 3.04 7.57
CA TYR A 277 -30.36 2.05 6.87
C TYR A 277 -30.59 0.82 7.76
N PRO A 278 -31.75 0.14 7.66
CA PRO A 278 -32.10 -1.07 8.41
C PRO A 278 -31.28 -2.32 8.00
N THR A 279 -30.15 -2.16 7.30
CA THR A 279 -29.28 -3.26 6.89
C THR A 279 -28.62 -3.98 8.05
N TRP A 280 -28.59 -3.39 9.24
CA TRP A 280 -28.20 -4.06 10.48
C TRP A 280 -29.15 -5.18 10.92
N LEU A 281 -30.37 -5.24 10.37
CA LEU A 281 -31.35 -6.33 10.57
C LEU A 281 -31.15 -7.47 9.55
N MET A 282 -30.34 -7.27 8.52
CA MET A 282 -30.08 -8.28 7.48
C MET A 282 -29.06 -9.32 7.97
N PRO A 283 -29.01 -10.51 7.35
CA PRO A 283 -28.00 -11.52 7.65
C PRO A 283 -26.58 -10.95 7.57
N LYS A 284 -25.71 -11.30 8.54
CA LYS A 284 -24.32 -10.83 8.59
C LYS A 284 -23.47 -11.24 7.37
N ASN A 285 -23.89 -12.27 6.64
CA ASN A 285 -23.23 -12.76 5.43
C ASN A 285 -23.75 -12.08 4.14
N LYS A 286 -24.64 -11.08 4.24
CA LYS A 286 -25.11 -10.34 3.08
C LYS A 286 -23.92 -9.66 2.37
N GLN A 287 -23.80 -9.94 1.08
CA GLN A 287 -22.78 -9.34 0.22
C GLN A 287 -23.33 -8.09 -0.45
N TYR A 288 -22.48 -7.09 -0.62
CA TYR A 288 -22.80 -5.82 -1.25
C TYR A 288 -21.87 -5.59 -2.44
N THR A 289 -22.43 -5.10 -3.54
CA THR A 289 -21.65 -4.59 -4.67
C THR A 289 -21.52 -3.09 -4.50
N LEU A 290 -20.38 -2.65 -3.97
CA LEU A 290 -20.12 -1.23 -3.74
C LEU A 290 -19.69 -0.54 -5.03
N ASP A 291 -20.24 0.65 -5.27
CA ASP A 291 -19.84 1.54 -6.37
C ASP A 291 -18.84 2.61 -5.90
N THR A 292 -18.26 3.36 -6.84
CA THR A 292 -17.31 4.45 -6.53
C THR A 292 -18.00 5.80 -6.34
N ASN A 293 -19.33 5.82 -6.23
CA ASN A 293 -20.10 7.05 -6.12
C ASN A 293 -20.04 7.59 -4.68
N GLN A 294 -19.77 8.88 -4.51
CA GLN A 294 -19.74 9.54 -3.20
C GLN A 294 -21.12 9.63 -2.53
N ASN A 295 -22.21 9.46 -3.31
CA ASN A 295 -23.60 9.51 -2.88
C ASN A 295 -23.94 10.81 -2.09
N GLY A 296 -23.45 11.95 -2.58
CA GLY A 296 -23.70 13.27 -2.00
C GLY A 296 -22.53 14.23 -2.19
N GLU A 297 -22.62 15.38 -1.52
CA GLU A 297 -21.60 16.44 -1.52
C GLU A 297 -20.75 16.44 -0.24
N ASP A 298 -19.65 17.17 -0.29
CA ASP A 298 -18.77 17.41 0.86
C ASP A 298 -19.52 18.10 1.99
N ARG A 299 -19.24 17.70 3.24
CA ARG A 299 -19.89 18.26 4.43
C ARG A 299 -18.85 18.76 5.42
N ALA A 300 -19.26 19.68 6.27
CA ALA A 300 -18.42 20.16 7.36
C ALA A 300 -17.88 18.99 8.21
N PHE A 301 -16.61 19.07 8.60
CA PHE A 301 -15.93 18.05 9.39
C PHE A 301 -16.26 18.17 10.89
N VAL A 302 -17.48 17.77 11.26
CA VAL A 302 -18.06 17.99 12.59
C VAL A 302 -18.30 16.69 13.37
N VAL A 303 -18.55 15.58 12.69
CA VAL A 303 -18.94 14.32 13.35
C VAL A 303 -17.74 13.67 14.03
N SER A 304 -17.87 13.43 15.34
CA SER A 304 -16.87 12.75 16.18
C SER A 304 -17.22 11.28 16.41
N GLY A 305 -16.23 10.45 16.73
CA GLY A 305 -16.43 9.04 17.13
C GLY A 305 -16.51 8.04 15.97
N GLN A 306 -16.51 8.51 14.72
CA GLN A 306 -16.54 7.62 13.54
C GLN A 306 -15.17 6.99 13.26
N TYR A 307 -14.11 7.78 13.40
CA TYR A 307 -12.77 7.35 13.04
C TYR A 307 -12.20 6.45 14.14
N GLU A 308 -12.44 6.79 15.40
CA GLU A 308 -11.99 6.04 16.58
C GLU A 308 -12.49 4.59 16.59
N ALA A 309 -13.62 4.29 15.93
CA ALA A 309 -14.14 2.93 15.83
C ALA A 309 -13.37 2.02 14.86
N VAL A 310 -12.59 2.59 13.94
CA VAL A 310 -11.87 1.87 12.88
C VAL A 310 -10.38 2.18 12.83
N PHE A 311 -9.93 3.20 13.57
CA PHE A 311 -8.54 3.61 13.58
C PHE A 311 -7.71 2.63 14.44
N PRO A 312 -6.60 2.11 13.94
CA PRO A 312 -5.89 1.00 14.58
C PRO A 312 -4.93 1.42 15.69
N PHE A 313 -4.65 2.71 15.90
CA PHE A 313 -3.66 3.17 16.88
C PHE A 313 -4.32 3.84 18.08
N ASP A 314 -3.61 3.88 19.20
CA ASP A 314 -3.98 4.64 20.39
C ASP A 314 -3.61 6.14 20.24
N ILE A 315 -4.20 6.78 19.23
CA ILE A 315 -4.10 8.23 18.99
C ILE A 315 -5.50 8.80 18.75
N TYR A 316 -5.63 10.12 18.78
CA TYR A 316 -6.88 10.80 18.47
C TYR A 316 -6.96 11.18 16.98
N PRO A 317 -7.49 10.33 16.08
CA PRO A 317 -7.42 10.55 14.63
C PRO A 317 -8.14 11.83 14.20
N VAL A 318 -9.33 12.12 14.76
CA VAL A 318 -10.09 13.33 14.42
C VAL A 318 -9.31 14.60 14.81
N HIS A 319 -8.66 14.58 15.97
CA HIS A 319 -7.86 15.70 16.45
C HIS A 319 -6.61 15.88 15.60
N LEU A 320 -5.94 14.79 15.23
CA LEU A 320 -4.75 14.83 14.37
C LEU A 320 -5.10 15.44 13.00
N ILE A 321 -6.17 14.99 12.37
CA ILE A 321 -6.64 15.54 11.09
C ILE A 321 -6.98 17.02 11.22
N LYS A 322 -7.66 17.44 12.29
CA LYS A 322 -7.95 18.87 12.51
C LYS A 322 -6.67 19.69 12.66
N SER A 323 -5.69 19.20 13.41
CA SER A 323 -4.38 19.85 13.57
C SER A 323 -3.66 19.98 12.23
N ILE A 324 -3.68 18.94 11.38
CA ILE A 324 -3.14 19.00 10.02
C ILE A 324 -3.84 20.08 9.18
N MET A 325 -5.18 20.12 9.20
CA MET A 325 -5.95 21.10 8.42
C MET A 325 -5.67 22.55 8.79
N VAL A 326 -5.33 22.83 10.05
CA VAL A 326 -4.96 24.18 10.52
C VAL A 326 -3.44 24.41 10.54
N ASN A 327 -2.66 23.44 10.05
CA ASN A 327 -1.20 23.45 10.03
C ASN A 327 -0.55 23.70 11.41
N ASP A 328 -1.13 23.15 12.49
CA ASP A 328 -0.58 23.23 13.85
C ASP A 328 0.43 22.09 14.09
N ILE A 329 1.68 22.35 13.75
CA ILE A 329 2.78 21.37 13.82
C ILE A 329 3.00 20.86 15.24
N ASP A 330 2.96 21.74 16.25
CA ASP A 330 3.15 21.37 17.65
C ASP A 330 2.06 20.40 18.13
N ALA A 331 0.81 20.62 17.70
CA ALA A 331 -0.28 19.70 18.00
C ALA A 331 -0.15 18.38 17.24
N MET A 332 0.28 18.41 15.96
CA MET A 332 0.52 17.20 15.17
C MET A 332 1.55 16.28 15.84
N GLU A 333 2.67 16.83 16.32
CA GLU A 333 3.69 16.06 17.04
C GLU A 333 3.13 15.39 18.29
N LYS A 334 2.37 16.13 19.11
CA LYS A 334 1.76 15.61 20.34
C LYS A 334 0.69 14.54 20.09
N LEU A 335 0.10 14.54 18.89
CA LEU A 335 -0.96 13.63 18.49
C LEU A 335 -0.44 12.41 17.70
N GLY A 336 0.89 12.24 17.60
CA GLY A 336 1.49 11.03 17.02
C GLY A 336 1.62 11.03 15.50
N ILE A 337 1.77 12.19 14.86
CA ILE A 337 1.94 12.29 13.39
C ILE A 337 3.11 11.44 12.85
N TYR A 338 4.13 11.18 13.67
CA TYR A 338 5.30 10.39 13.28
C TYR A 338 5.02 8.89 13.11
N GLU A 339 3.94 8.38 13.68
CA GLU A 339 3.61 6.95 13.62
C GLU A 339 2.73 6.61 12.42
N VAL A 340 2.10 7.61 11.80
CA VAL A 340 1.09 7.41 10.76
C VAL A 340 1.63 7.62 9.36
N ALA A 341 1.01 6.93 8.41
CA ALA A 341 1.11 7.13 6.98
C ALA A 341 -0.31 7.28 6.39
N PRO A 342 -0.45 7.78 5.15
CA PRO A 342 -1.76 7.96 4.52
C PRO A 342 -2.61 6.68 4.56
N GLU A 343 -2.04 5.51 4.26
CA GLU A 343 -2.76 4.23 4.22
C GLU A 343 -3.43 3.84 5.56
N ASP A 344 -2.98 4.38 6.68
CA ASP A 344 -3.54 4.10 8.01
C ASP A 344 -4.95 4.70 8.19
N PHE A 345 -5.26 5.75 7.43
CA PHE A 345 -6.54 6.46 7.45
C PHE A 345 -7.53 5.96 6.40
N ALA A 346 -7.20 4.93 5.63
CA ALA A 346 -8.04 4.48 4.52
C ALA A 346 -9.43 4.00 4.98
N LEU A 347 -9.52 3.31 6.13
CA LEU A 347 -10.82 2.96 6.73
C LEU A 347 -11.55 4.18 7.31
N CYS A 348 -10.84 5.17 7.85
CA CYS A 348 -11.45 6.42 8.31
C CYS A 348 -12.11 7.16 7.15
N GLU A 349 -11.43 7.23 6.00
CA GLU A 349 -11.97 7.83 4.78
C GLU A 349 -13.20 7.05 4.27
N PHE A 350 -13.14 5.72 4.29
CA PHE A 350 -14.28 4.87 3.91
C PHE A 350 -15.53 5.09 4.76
N VAL A 351 -15.38 5.19 6.09
CA VAL A 351 -16.53 5.40 7.00
C VAL A 351 -16.95 6.87 7.14
N CYS A 352 -16.16 7.81 6.60
CA CYS A 352 -16.39 9.25 6.75
C CYS A 352 -17.74 9.69 6.17
N THR A 353 -18.56 10.33 6.99
CA THR A 353 -19.79 10.98 6.51
C THR A 353 -19.57 12.32 5.84
N SER A 354 -18.44 12.98 6.13
CA SER A 354 -18.07 14.29 5.57
C SER A 354 -17.43 14.23 4.19
N LYS A 355 -17.05 13.03 3.72
CA LYS A 355 -16.47 12.77 2.38
C LYS A 355 -15.15 13.49 2.11
N ILE A 356 -14.44 13.87 3.18
CA ILE A 356 -13.13 14.50 3.07
C ILE A 356 -12.05 13.46 2.68
N PRO A 357 -11.07 13.82 1.84
CA PRO A 357 -9.99 12.92 1.42
C PRO A 357 -8.91 12.82 2.51
N VAL A 358 -9.22 12.07 3.59
CA VAL A 358 -8.39 12.02 4.81
C VAL A 358 -6.95 11.59 4.51
N GLN A 359 -6.75 10.60 3.63
CA GLN A 359 -5.41 10.13 3.28
C GLN A 359 -4.57 11.24 2.63
N SER A 360 -5.19 12.08 1.79
CA SER A 360 -4.52 13.22 1.15
C SER A 360 -4.15 14.29 2.17
N ILE A 361 -5.05 14.58 3.12
CA ILE A 361 -4.77 15.53 4.21
C ILE A 361 -3.56 15.05 5.03
N VAL A 362 -3.47 13.76 5.36
CA VAL A 362 -2.33 13.20 6.10
C VAL A 362 -1.02 13.33 5.32
N ARG A 363 -1.04 13.09 4.00
CA ARG A 363 0.12 13.30 3.13
C ARG A 363 0.59 14.76 3.17
N GLU A 364 -0.33 15.71 3.10
CA GLU A 364 -0.03 17.14 3.20
C GLU A 364 0.58 17.50 4.56
N GLY A 365 0.05 16.94 5.65
CA GLY A 365 0.60 17.12 7.00
C GLY A 365 2.03 16.60 7.14
N LEU A 366 2.30 15.39 6.63
CA LEU A 366 3.65 14.81 6.62
C LEU A 366 4.62 15.62 5.75
N ASP A 367 4.17 16.17 4.63
CA ASP A 367 4.99 17.02 3.75
C ASP A 367 5.31 18.37 4.40
N ALA A 368 4.32 18.99 5.06
CA ALA A 368 4.51 20.22 5.82
C ALA A 368 5.49 20.02 6.98
N LEU A 369 5.32 18.94 7.75
CA LEU A 369 6.22 18.60 8.86
C LEU A 369 7.65 18.36 8.37
N LYS A 370 7.82 17.67 7.24
CA LYS A 370 9.14 17.46 6.65
C LYS A 370 9.81 18.78 6.29
N LEU A 371 9.09 19.67 5.61
CA LEU A 371 9.61 20.99 5.22
C LEU A 371 10.11 21.83 6.42
N GLU A 372 9.39 21.78 7.54
CA GLU A 372 9.74 22.51 8.77
C GLU A 372 10.97 21.92 9.48
N LEU A 373 11.16 20.60 9.40
CA LEU A 373 12.27 19.89 10.07
C LEU A 373 13.57 19.85 9.25
N GLY A 374 13.51 20.13 7.94
CA GLY A 374 14.64 20.16 7.00
C GLY A 374 14.67 18.97 6.06
#